data_AF-A0A6H1WRE7-F1
#
_entry.id   AF-A0A6H1WRE7-F1
#
_cell.length_a   1.000
_cell.length_b   1.000
_cell.length_c   1.000
_cell.angle_alpha   90.00
_cell.angle_beta   90.00
_cell.angle_gamma   90.00
#
_symmetry.space_group_name_H-M   'P 1'
#
loop_
_entity.id
_entity.type
_entity.pdbx_description
1 polymer ?
#
loop_
_entity_poly.entity_id
_entity_poly.type
_entity_poly.pdbx_seq_one_letter_code
_entity_poly.pdbx_strand_id
1 'polypeptide(L)'
;MKKVWLLLGPIFFLILAGALMRPLTGAGKAEAPFLERTEVLDREGRVLFRMEKRARVYYLRSGPLPSRLKPYVHRPLSGPPPLLVAVDLSPKEARSLQGISGVLVEEYSRPRLLGGAAFEGILPELFHRADLEGRRTRLTLSWDLQESLYRAVRAEGLLGGAVLDLARGEVLALVPGRKGVFLHSLFRVRPSSGAGVFGRATGLELPEALGSYWPGGEALATPLQLARALAAHLCGRPPQWHLLRRTNPGVLVCPAPGKIHEKEYTYQEKGRWLRVKLIPEKAPRGALLLLGEGAPTAQVPRGLVAQLEDFWGEKRLMPEEEGFPDLRGVSLRAALEVLQPHGVEVEFRGFGRVIQQWPAPGTPWSRVKRCRLVLRDET
;
A
#
# COMPACT_ATOMS: atom_id res chain seq x y z
N MET A 1 -21.57 30.43 -56.91
CA MET A 1 -21.19 30.30 -55.48
C MET A 1 -19.90 29.50 -55.37
N LYS A 2 -18.75 30.18 -55.48
CA LYS A 2 -17.40 29.64 -55.32
C LYS A 2 -16.58 30.74 -54.66
N LYS A 3 -15.80 30.38 -53.62
CA LYS A 3 -14.81 31.18 -52.83
C LYS A 3 -15.17 31.27 -51.35
N VAL A 4 -14.73 30.31 -50.52
CA VAL A 4 -14.29 30.55 -49.10
C VAL A 4 -13.37 29.39 -48.61
N TRP A 5 -12.43 28.87 -49.41
CA TRP A 5 -11.57 27.72 -48.98
C TRP A 5 -10.08 27.93 -49.29
N LEU A 6 -9.54 29.12 -49.07
CA LEU A 6 -8.14 29.40 -49.44
C LEU A 6 -7.33 30.28 -48.47
N LEU A 7 -7.70 30.33 -47.18
CA LEU A 7 -6.95 31.13 -46.18
C LEU A 7 -6.62 30.43 -44.85
N LEU A 8 -6.78 29.10 -44.74
CA LEU A 8 -6.45 28.36 -43.49
C LEU A 8 -5.24 27.40 -43.62
N GLY A 9 -4.57 27.36 -44.77
CA GLY A 9 -3.44 26.46 -45.03
C GLY A 9 -2.17 26.73 -44.20
N PRO A 10 -1.68 27.98 -44.06
CA PRO A 10 -0.39 28.21 -43.42
C PRO A 10 -0.46 28.37 -41.89
N ILE A 11 -1.63 28.67 -41.31
CA ILE A 11 -1.77 28.86 -39.85
C ILE A 11 -1.90 27.51 -39.12
N PHE A 12 -2.50 26.50 -39.76
CA PHE A 12 -2.65 25.17 -39.17
C PHE A 12 -1.31 24.41 -39.08
N PHE A 13 -0.36 24.69 -39.99
CA PHE A 13 0.98 24.10 -39.97
C PHE A 13 1.91 24.74 -38.91
N LEU A 14 1.71 26.02 -38.57
CA LEU A 14 2.47 26.69 -37.51
C LEU A 14 2.00 26.29 -36.10
N ILE A 15 0.72 25.97 -35.92
CA ILE A 15 0.19 25.47 -34.64
C ILE A 15 0.63 24.01 -34.41
N LEU A 16 0.79 23.20 -35.47
CA LEU A 16 1.32 21.83 -35.35
C LEU A 16 2.83 21.81 -35.07
N ALA A 17 3.60 22.75 -35.61
CA ALA A 17 5.03 22.90 -35.31
C ALA A 17 5.29 23.45 -33.90
N GLY A 18 4.40 24.31 -33.37
CA GLY A 18 4.46 24.80 -31.99
C GLY A 18 4.03 23.77 -30.93
N ALA A 19 3.20 22.79 -31.30
CA ALA A 19 2.75 21.72 -30.40
C ALA A 19 3.72 20.52 -30.32
N LEU A 20 4.52 20.28 -31.36
CA LEU A 20 5.56 19.24 -31.39
C LEU A 20 6.92 19.70 -30.82
N MET A 21 7.08 21.00 -30.59
CA MET A 21 8.24 21.60 -29.91
C MET A 21 7.80 22.32 -28.63
N ARG A 22 6.96 21.68 -27.82
CA ARG A 22 7.02 21.93 -26.37
C ARG A 22 8.46 21.63 -25.95
N PRO A 23 9.12 22.53 -25.21
CA PRO A 23 10.54 22.39 -24.97
C PRO A 23 10.83 21.06 -24.30
N LEU A 24 11.73 20.27 -24.90
CA LEU A 24 12.44 19.15 -24.25
C LEU A 24 13.19 19.62 -22.98
N THR A 25 13.27 20.93 -22.77
CA THR A 25 13.59 21.60 -21.51
C THR A 25 12.31 22.20 -20.92
N GLY A 26 11.45 21.36 -20.34
CA GLY A 26 10.26 21.79 -19.62
C GLY A 26 10.60 22.63 -18.39
N ALA A 27 10.93 23.91 -18.57
CA ALA A 27 10.83 24.93 -17.54
C ALA A 27 9.34 25.22 -17.30
N GLY A 28 8.66 24.30 -16.60
CA GLY A 28 7.21 24.39 -16.41
C GLY A 28 6.63 23.47 -15.35
N LYS A 29 7.49 22.94 -14.49
CA LYS A 29 7.31 22.40 -13.14
C LYS A 29 8.65 21.73 -12.91
N ALA A 30 9.55 22.36 -12.17
CA ALA A 30 10.73 21.67 -11.68
C ALA A 30 10.24 20.31 -11.14
N GLU A 31 10.64 19.20 -11.77
CA GLU A 31 10.31 17.88 -11.23
C GLU A 31 10.70 17.94 -9.77
N ALA A 32 9.70 17.79 -8.92
CA ALA A 32 9.79 18.18 -7.53
C ALA A 32 10.97 17.40 -6.93
N PRO A 33 12.07 18.06 -6.47
CA PRO A 33 13.24 17.39 -5.90
C PRO A 33 12.91 16.51 -4.68
N PHE A 34 11.65 16.55 -4.26
CA PHE A 34 11.05 15.76 -3.21
C PHE A 34 10.91 14.28 -3.57
N LEU A 35 10.74 13.87 -4.83
CA LEU A 35 10.49 12.45 -5.18
C LEU A 35 11.65 11.50 -4.81
N GLU A 36 12.87 12.02 -4.64
CA GLU A 36 14.06 11.23 -4.31
C GLU A 36 14.01 10.60 -2.91
N ARG A 37 13.18 11.13 -2.01
CA ARG A 37 13.08 10.67 -0.62
C ARG A 37 11.95 9.66 -0.41
N THR A 38 11.24 9.28 -1.48
CA THR A 38 10.15 8.32 -1.34
C THR A 38 10.72 6.92 -1.09
N GLU A 39 10.50 6.43 0.12
CA GLU A 39 10.80 5.06 0.54
C GLU A 39 9.55 4.44 1.16
N VAL A 40 9.25 3.20 0.79
CA VAL A 40 8.20 2.42 1.45
C VAL A 40 8.85 1.25 2.16
N LEU A 41 8.58 1.15 3.46
CA LEU A 41 9.12 0.15 4.36
C LEU A 41 8.02 -0.82 4.76
N ASP A 42 8.38 -2.07 5.02
CA ASP A 42 7.49 -2.99 5.73
C ASP A 42 7.41 -2.63 7.23
N ARG A 43 6.61 -3.40 7.98
CA ARG A 43 6.42 -3.25 9.41
C ARG A 43 7.74 -3.33 10.19
N GLU A 44 8.65 -4.19 9.76
CA GLU A 44 9.96 -4.41 10.39
C GLU A 44 11.03 -3.39 9.94
N GLY A 45 10.70 -2.45 9.04
CA GLY A 45 11.60 -1.42 8.55
C GLY A 45 12.48 -1.83 7.36
N ARG A 46 12.21 -2.98 6.73
CA ARG A 46 12.85 -3.42 5.48
C ARG A 46 12.32 -2.59 4.32
N VAL A 47 13.20 -2.17 3.42
CA VAL A 47 12.82 -1.35 2.26
C VAL A 47 12.11 -2.25 1.23
N LEU A 48 10.81 -2.03 1.04
CA LEU A 48 10.00 -2.68 0.01
C LEU A 48 10.18 -1.98 -1.34
N PHE A 49 10.36 -0.67 -1.28
CA PHE A 49 10.42 0.18 -2.44
C PHE A 49 11.21 1.46 -2.16
N ARG A 50 11.88 1.94 -3.21
CA ARG A 50 12.47 3.28 -3.24
C ARG A 50 12.43 3.87 -4.63
N MET A 51 12.34 5.19 -4.72
CA MET A 51 12.61 5.91 -5.96
C MET A 51 14.13 5.99 -6.20
N GLU A 52 14.59 5.58 -7.37
CA GLU A 52 15.99 5.73 -7.77
C GLU A 52 16.11 6.74 -8.90
N LYS A 53 17.10 7.62 -8.83
CA LYS A 53 17.50 8.43 -9.97
C LYS A 53 18.05 7.56 -11.08
N ARG A 54 17.54 7.80 -12.28
CA ARG A 54 18.01 7.23 -13.54
C ARG A 54 18.18 8.34 -14.55
N ALA A 55 18.88 8.05 -15.64
CA ALA A 55 19.01 9.00 -16.73
C ALA A 55 18.78 8.35 -18.09
N ARG A 56 18.17 9.13 -18.99
CA ARG A 56 18.14 8.88 -20.43
C ARG A 56 19.16 9.77 -21.10
N VAL A 57 19.75 9.26 -22.16
CA VAL A 57 20.76 9.99 -22.92
C VAL A 57 20.30 10.08 -24.35
N TYR A 58 20.18 11.32 -24.82
CA TYR A 58 19.82 11.66 -26.19
C TYR A 58 21.03 12.22 -26.92
N TYR A 59 21.16 11.89 -28.20
CA TYR A 59 22.13 12.51 -29.10
C TYR A 59 21.41 13.41 -30.10
N LEU A 60 21.76 14.69 -30.08
CA LEU A 60 21.03 15.77 -30.75
C LEU A 60 21.57 16.10 -32.15
N ARG A 61 22.67 15.47 -32.58
CA ARG A 61 23.34 15.80 -33.83
C ARG A 61 23.10 14.76 -34.90
N SER A 62 22.95 15.23 -36.14
CA SER A 62 23.10 14.42 -37.33
C SER A 62 24.60 14.15 -37.53
N GLY A 63 25.03 12.89 -37.44
CA GLY A 63 26.44 12.53 -37.61
C GLY A 63 26.84 11.26 -36.88
N PRO A 64 28.11 10.85 -36.96
CA PRO A 64 28.59 9.66 -36.28
C PRO A 64 28.45 9.81 -34.76
N LEU A 65 28.05 8.73 -34.10
CA LEU A 65 27.92 8.69 -32.65
C LEU A 65 29.33 8.70 -32.01
N PRO A 66 29.59 9.58 -31.03
CA PRO A 66 30.83 9.56 -30.24
C PRO A 66 31.19 8.16 -29.72
N SER A 67 32.47 7.78 -29.78
CA SER A 67 32.93 6.45 -29.36
C SER A 67 32.54 6.09 -27.92
N ARG A 68 32.55 7.08 -27.02
CA ARG A 68 32.13 6.94 -25.61
C ARG A 68 30.65 6.57 -25.43
N LEU A 69 29.78 6.85 -26.40
CA LEU A 69 28.36 6.50 -26.33
C LEU A 69 28.07 5.09 -26.88
N LYS A 70 28.94 4.55 -27.74
CA LYS A 70 28.73 3.24 -28.39
C LYS A 70 28.44 2.09 -27.41
N PRO A 71 29.11 1.99 -26.24
CA PRO A 71 28.84 0.92 -25.27
C PRO A 71 27.41 0.93 -24.69
N TYR A 72 26.73 2.08 -24.74
CA TYR A 72 25.40 2.26 -24.16
C TYR A 72 24.26 2.11 -25.18
N VAL A 73 24.58 1.88 -26.45
CA VAL A 73 23.60 1.69 -27.52
C VAL A 73 23.10 0.25 -27.49
N HIS A 74 21.91 0.04 -26.93
CA HIS A 74 21.31 -1.31 -26.84
C HIS A 74 20.37 -1.64 -28.01
N ARG A 75 20.07 -0.67 -28.88
CA ARG A 75 19.19 -0.84 -30.04
C ARG A 75 19.73 -0.06 -31.25
N PRO A 76 19.49 -0.52 -32.49
CA PRO A 76 19.85 0.23 -33.68
C PRO A 76 19.23 1.63 -33.63
N LEU A 77 20.07 2.66 -33.83
CA LEU A 77 19.61 4.04 -33.89
C LEU A 77 19.11 4.32 -35.31
N SER A 78 17.86 4.72 -35.46
CA SER A 78 17.26 5.12 -36.73
C SER A 78 16.41 6.37 -36.55
N GLY A 79 16.32 7.17 -37.62
CA GLY A 79 15.55 8.41 -37.64
C GLY A 79 16.38 9.69 -37.47
N PRO A 80 15.74 10.87 -37.58
CA PRO A 80 16.39 12.14 -37.30
C PRO A 80 16.60 12.35 -35.79
N PRO A 81 17.57 13.18 -35.36
CA PRO A 81 17.73 13.56 -33.96
C PRO A 81 16.46 14.23 -33.39
N PRO A 82 16.22 14.15 -32.06
CA PRO A 82 17.07 13.54 -31.04
C PRO A 82 17.00 12.00 -31.03
N LEU A 83 18.16 11.34 -31.02
CA LEU A 83 18.27 9.88 -30.96
C LEU A 83 18.36 9.42 -29.50
N LEU A 84 17.46 8.55 -29.03
CA LEU A 84 17.56 7.94 -27.71
C LEU A 84 18.67 6.87 -27.71
N VAL A 85 19.82 7.23 -27.15
CA VAL A 85 21.03 6.39 -27.14
C VAL A 85 20.97 5.36 -26.03
N ALA A 86 20.61 5.80 -24.82
CA ALA A 86 20.63 4.98 -23.62
C ALA A 86 19.47 5.33 -22.69
N VAL A 87 19.03 4.33 -21.92
CA VAL A 87 17.98 4.46 -20.90
C VAL A 87 18.46 3.80 -19.60
N ASP A 88 17.83 4.17 -18.48
CA ASP A 88 18.06 3.53 -17.18
C ASP A 88 19.49 3.62 -16.62
N LEU A 89 20.28 4.59 -17.08
CA LEU A 89 21.63 4.81 -16.57
C LEU A 89 21.62 5.23 -15.11
N SER A 90 22.57 4.73 -14.33
CA SER A 90 22.81 5.22 -12.98
C SER A 90 23.33 6.67 -12.99
N PRO A 91 23.21 7.43 -11.89
CA PRO A 91 23.75 8.79 -11.81
C PRO A 91 25.26 8.87 -12.07
N LYS A 92 26.00 7.80 -11.77
CA LYS A 92 27.44 7.72 -12.05
C LYS A 92 27.73 7.63 -13.55
N GLU A 93 27.01 6.76 -14.25
CA GLU A 93 27.14 6.60 -15.71
C GLU A 93 26.66 7.87 -16.45
N ALA A 94 25.54 8.44 -16.02
CA ALA A 94 25.02 9.69 -16.57
C ALA A 94 26.05 10.82 -16.50
N ARG A 95 26.68 11.01 -15.33
CA ARG A 95 27.75 12.00 -15.14
C ARG A 95 28.98 11.76 -16.02
N SER A 96 29.34 10.51 -16.32
CA SER A 96 30.46 10.23 -17.24
C SER A 96 30.20 10.61 -18.70
N LEU A 97 28.92 10.79 -19.06
CA LEU A 97 28.49 11.18 -20.41
C LEU A 97 28.17 12.67 -20.51
N GLN A 98 28.03 13.37 -19.38
CA GLN A 98 27.90 14.82 -19.36
C GLN A 98 29.15 15.50 -19.95
N GLY A 99 28.93 16.55 -20.73
CA GLY A 99 30.00 17.29 -21.41
C GLY A 99 30.41 16.75 -22.79
N ILE A 100 29.89 15.59 -23.22
CA ILE A 100 30.06 15.14 -24.61
C ILE A 100 29.24 16.04 -25.54
N SER A 101 29.88 16.56 -26.58
CA SER A 101 29.24 17.49 -27.52
C SER A 101 28.04 16.86 -28.23
N GLY A 102 26.88 17.54 -28.20
CA GLY A 102 25.63 17.05 -28.79
C GLY A 102 24.88 16.02 -27.95
N VAL A 103 25.29 15.78 -26.71
CA VAL A 103 24.59 14.89 -25.78
C VAL A 103 23.68 15.68 -24.84
N LEU A 104 22.44 15.22 -24.70
CA LEU A 104 21.49 15.68 -23.67
C LEU A 104 21.27 14.52 -22.69
N VAL A 105 21.47 14.80 -21.40
CA VAL A 105 21.17 13.87 -20.31
C VAL A 105 19.91 14.35 -19.62
N GLU A 106 18.88 13.51 -19.62
CA GLU A 106 17.61 13.76 -18.94
C GLU A 106 17.55 12.84 -17.71
N GLU A 107 17.61 13.41 -16.51
CA GLU A 107 17.39 12.65 -15.27
C GLU A 107 15.88 12.40 -15.07
N TYR A 108 15.53 11.23 -14.56
CA TYR A 108 14.17 10.88 -14.16
C TYR A 108 14.21 9.97 -12.94
N SER A 109 13.12 9.93 -12.19
CA SER A 109 12.98 8.99 -11.07
C SER A 109 12.31 7.71 -11.54
N ARG A 110 12.88 6.55 -11.22
CA ARG A 110 12.31 5.24 -11.53
C ARG A 110 11.99 4.48 -10.25
N PRO A 111 10.79 3.87 -10.14
CA PRO A 111 10.47 3.00 -9.03
C PRO A 111 11.35 1.73 -9.05
N ARG A 112 11.99 1.41 -7.92
CA ARG A 112 12.66 0.11 -7.73
C ARG A 112 11.92 -0.70 -6.66
N LEU A 113 11.37 -1.84 -7.08
CA LEU A 113 10.73 -2.81 -6.21
C LEU A 113 11.81 -3.71 -5.61
N LEU A 114 12.01 -3.59 -4.31
CA LEU A 114 12.92 -4.44 -3.55
C LEU A 114 12.18 -5.60 -2.88
N GLY A 115 10.87 -5.47 -2.66
CA GLY A 115 9.97 -6.49 -2.11
C GLY A 115 9.91 -7.83 -2.87
N GLY A 116 10.41 -7.87 -4.11
CA GLY A 116 10.32 -9.06 -4.96
C GLY A 116 8.89 -9.43 -5.34
N ALA A 117 8.72 -10.65 -5.86
CA ALA A 117 7.47 -11.13 -6.47
C ALA A 117 6.28 -11.17 -5.50
N ALA A 118 6.52 -11.31 -4.20
CA ALA A 118 5.47 -11.34 -3.19
C ALA A 118 4.75 -10.00 -3.03
N PHE A 119 5.40 -8.89 -3.41
CA PHE A 119 4.89 -7.53 -3.27
C PHE A 119 4.54 -6.86 -4.61
N GLU A 120 4.85 -7.50 -5.74
CA GLU A 120 4.58 -6.97 -7.10
C GLU A 120 3.10 -6.62 -7.33
N GLY A 121 2.17 -7.31 -6.67
CA GLY A 121 0.74 -7.00 -6.79
C GLY A 121 0.26 -5.84 -5.93
N ILE A 122 1.05 -5.39 -4.95
CA ILE A 122 0.66 -4.35 -3.99
C ILE A 122 1.37 -3.04 -4.31
N LEU A 123 2.70 -3.09 -4.47
CA LEU A 123 3.51 -1.88 -4.55
C LEU A 123 3.16 -0.97 -5.74
N PRO A 124 2.86 -1.48 -6.96
CA PRO A 124 2.45 -0.64 -8.08
C PRO A 124 1.26 0.25 -7.78
N GLU A 125 0.28 -0.26 -7.05
CA GLU A 125 -0.90 0.49 -6.66
C GLU A 125 -0.57 1.65 -5.71
N LEU A 126 0.50 1.51 -4.93
CA LEU A 126 0.93 2.54 -3.99
C LEU A 126 1.60 3.70 -4.73
N PHE A 127 2.27 3.44 -5.85
CA PHE A 127 2.99 4.50 -6.58
C PHE A 127 2.09 5.54 -7.20
N HIS A 128 0.85 5.19 -7.49
CA HIS A 128 -0.10 6.12 -8.07
C HIS A 128 -0.67 7.10 -7.04
N ARG A 129 -0.26 7.01 -5.76
CA ARG A 129 -0.74 7.90 -4.72
C ARG A 129 0.19 9.11 -4.52
N ALA A 130 -0.39 10.30 -4.66
CA ALA A 130 0.30 11.58 -4.50
C ALA A 130 0.79 11.85 -3.06
N ASP A 131 0.26 11.13 -2.05
CA ASP A 131 0.59 11.32 -0.63
C ASP A 131 1.93 10.69 -0.22
N LEU A 132 2.47 9.79 -1.03
CA LEU A 132 3.78 9.17 -0.79
C LEU A 132 4.95 10.02 -1.29
N GLU A 133 4.70 11.06 -2.09
CA GLU A 133 5.77 11.86 -2.69
C GLU A 133 6.69 12.50 -1.63
N GLY A 134 7.97 12.11 -1.67
CA GLY A 134 9.04 12.61 -0.80
C GLY A 134 8.95 12.20 0.66
N ARG A 135 8.19 11.16 0.97
CA ARG A 135 8.03 10.64 2.33
C ARG A 135 8.58 9.23 2.47
N ARG A 136 9.11 8.97 3.66
CA ARG A 136 9.41 7.61 4.13
C ARG A 136 8.17 7.08 4.84
N THR A 137 7.50 6.11 4.23
CA THR A 137 6.25 5.53 4.73
C THR A 137 6.49 4.11 5.20
N ARG A 138 6.00 3.77 6.40
CA ARG A 138 6.05 2.42 6.94
C ARG A 138 4.68 1.77 6.84
N LEU A 139 4.61 0.58 6.25
CA LEU A 139 3.37 -0.18 6.10
C LEU A 139 3.13 -1.06 7.32
N THR A 140 1.89 -1.51 7.48
CA THR A 140 1.53 -2.55 8.47
C THR A 140 1.91 -3.96 8.02
N LEU A 141 2.21 -4.13 6.72
CA LEU A 141 2.56 -5.41 6.11
C LEU A 141 3.88 -5.93 6.68
N SER A 142 3.90 -7.21 7.07
CA SER A 142 5.10 -7.93 7.47
C SER A 142 5.62 -8.73 6.28
N TRP A 143 6.90 -8.58 5.95
CA TRP A 143 7.50 -9.28 4.81
C TRP A 143 7.45 -10.80 4.94
N ASP A 144 7.73 -11.32 6.13
CA ASP A 144 7.80 -12.78 6.33
C ASP A 144 6.42 -13.42 6.16
N LEU A 145 5.37 -12.75 6.65
CA LEU A 145 3.99 -13.19 6.45
C LEU A 145 3.54 -13.02 4.99
N GLN A 146 3.95 -11.92 4.35
CA GLN A 146 3.64 -11.65 2.95
C GLN A 146 4.22 -12.74 2.02
N GLU A 147 5.49 -13.10 2.20
CA GLU A 147 6.13 -14.15 1.40
C GLU A 147 5.47 -15.52 1.63
N SER A 148 5.21 -15.88 2.89
CA SER A 148 4.59 -17.16 3.21
C SER A 148 3.17 -17.27 2.65
N LEU A 149 2.37 -16.20 2.78
CA LEU A 149 1.03 -16.14 2.19
C LEU A 149 1.12 -16.22 0.65
N TYR A 150 2.08 -15.51 0.03
CA TYR A 150 2.28 -15.56 -1.42
C TYR A 150 2.60 -16.97 -1.91
N ARG A 151 3.54 -17.66 -1.26
CA ARG A 151 3.91 -19.05 -1.61
C ARG A 151 2.72 -19.99 -1.44
N ALA A 152 1.97 -19.86 -0.35
CA ALA A 152 0.75 -20.62 -0.10
C ALA A 152 -0.31 -20.40 -1.20
N VAL A 153 -0.62 -19.15 -1.52
CA VAL A 153 -1.60 -18.80 -2.57
C VAL A 153 -1.18 -19.36 -3.92
N ARG A 154 0.11 -19.28 -4.27
CA ARG A 154 0.64 -19.81 -5.52
C ARG A 154 0.59 -21.34 -5.58
N ALA A 155 1.04 -22.02 -4.53
CA ALA A 155 1.11 -23.49 -4.47
C ALA A 155 -0.28 -24.14 -4.58
N GLU A 156 -1.27 -23.54 -3.92
CA GLU A 156 -2.66 -24.04 -3.90
C GLU A 156 -3.50 -23.53 -5.09
N GLY A 157 -2.90 -22.78 -6.02
CA GLY A 157 -3.61 -22.22 -7.18
C GLY A 157 -4.73 -21.24 -6.80
N LEU A 158 -4.63 -20.62 -5.63
CA LEU A 158 -5.65 -19.73 -5.09
C LEU A 158 -5.73 -18.42 -5.88
N LEU A 159 -6.91 -17.82 -5.84
CA LEU A 159 -7.14 -16.51 -6.42
C LEU A 159 -6.53 -15.38 -5.58
N GLY A 160 -6.27 -15.58 -4.29
CA GLY A 160 -5.69 -14.55 -3.43
C GLY A 160 -5.79 -14.89 -1.95
N GLY A 161 -5.29 -14.01 -1.10
CA GLY A 161 -5.40 -14.17 0.34
C GLY A 161 -5.03 -12.93 1.14
N ALA A 162 -5.32 -12.93 2.44
CA ALA A 162 -4.89 -11.90 3.38
C ALA A 162 -4.68 -12.46 4.79
N VAL A 163 -3.83 -11.79 5.58
CA VAL A 163 -3.66 -12.02 7.01
C VAL A 163 -3.99 -10.73 7.75
N LEU A 164 -4.84 -10.84 8.77
CA LEU A 164 -5.31 -9.72 9.58
C LEU A 164 -4.89 -9.85 11.04
N ASP A 165 -4.52 -8.74 11.66
CA ASP A 165 -4.47 -8.56 13.11
C ASP A 165 -5.84 -8.05 13.58
N LEU A 166 -6.58 -8.89 14.29
CA LEU A 166 -7.94 -8.56 14.75
C LEU A 166 -7.93 -7.56 15.90
N ALA A 167 -6.88 -7.54 16.73
CA ALA A 167 -6.79 -6.63 17.86
C ALA A 167 -6.49 -5.19 17.41
N ARG A 168 -5.67 -5.03 16.37
CA ARG A 168 -5.28 -3.72 15.83
C ARG A 168 -6.10 -3.29 14.62
N GLY A 169 -6.84 -4.21 14.00
CA GLY A 169 -7.53 -3.95 12.73
C GLY A 169 -6.55 -3.72 11.57
N GLU A 170 -5.35 -4.31 11.63
CA GLU A 170 -4.28 -4.10 10.65
C GLU A 170 -4.21 -5.26 9.65
N VAL A 171 -3.79 -4.95 8.42
CA VAL A 171 -3.44 -5.96 7.41
C VAL A 171 -1.95 -6.26 7.52
N LEU A 172 -1.63 -7.51 7.82
CA LEU A 172 -0.25 -7.97 7.98
C LEU A 172 0.31 -8.60 6.69
N ALA A 173 -0.55 -9.15 5.84
CA ALA A 173 -0.18 -9.68 4.52
C ALA A 173 -1.38 -9.62 3.57
N LEU A 174 -1.13 -9.42 2.28
CA LEU A 174 -2.15 -9.31 1.25
C LEU A 174 -1.62 -9.80 -0.10
N VAL A 175 -2.22 -10.84 -0.66
CA VAL A 175 -1.90 -11.33 -2.01
C VAL A 175 -3.11 -11.08 -2.90
N PRO A 176 -3.05 -10.07 -3.80
CA PRO A 176 -4.13 -9.78 -4.72
C PRO A 176 -4.21 -10.85 -5.82
N GLY A 177 -5.38 -10.95 -6.46
CA GLY A 177 -5.62 -11.96 -7.47
C GLY A 177 -5.08 -11.68 -8.86
N ARG A 178 -5.14 -12.70 -9.72
CA ARG A 178 -4.68 -12.61 -11.12
C ARG A 178 -5.40 -11.46 -11.84
N LYS A 179 -4.65 -10.71 -12.66
CA LYS A 179 -5.07 -9.54 -13.45
C LYS A 179 -5.31 -8.23 -12.68
N GLY A 180 -4.80 -8.09 -11.45
CA GLY A 180 -5.13 -6.93 -10.63
C GLY A 180 -6.65 -6.82 -10.45
N VAL A 181 -7.36 -7.95 -10.60
CA VAL A 181 -8.77 -8.09 -10.30
C VAL A 181 -8.83 -8.02 -8.79
N PHE A 182 -8.85 -6.78 -8.33
CA PHE A 182 -9.32 -6.43 -7.04
C PHE A 182 -10.75 -6.95 -6.97
N LEU A 183 -10.97 -7.68 -5.90
CA LEU A 183 -12.14 -8.52 -5.71
C LEU A 183 -13.46 -7.74 -5.78
N HIS A 184 -13.45 -6.40 -5.76
CA HIS A 184 -14.63 -5.55 -5.98
C HIS A 184 -15.37 -5.87 -7.28
N SER A 185 -14.66 -6.32 -8.31
CA SER A 185 -15.24 -6.64 -9.62
C SER A 185 -15.92 -8.02 -9.66
N LEU A 186 -15.65 -8.88 -8.68
CA LEU A 186 -16.12 -10.27 -8.71
C LEU A 186 -17.49 -10.45 -8.05
N PHE A 187 -17.94 -9.48 -7.24
CA PHE A 187 -19.26 -9.49 -6.58
C PHE A 187 -19.84 -8.06 -6.44
N ARG A 188 -20.98 -7.78 -7.07
CA ARG A 188 -21.65 -6.46 -7.04
C ARG A 188 -22.34 -6.19 -5.70
N VAL A 189 -22.38 -4.92 -5.30
CA VAL A 189 -22.72 -4.49 -3.93
C VAL A 189 -23.68 -3.33 -3.99
N ARG A 190 -24.75 -3.36 -3.18
CA ARG A 190 -25.58 -2.20 -2.88
C ARG A 190 -25.25 -1.71 -1.46
N PRO A 191 -24.92 -0.44 -1.24
CA PRO A 191 -24.63 0.07 0.10
C PRO A 191 -25.90 0.07 0.97
N SER A 192 -25.75 -0.34 2.24
CA SER A 192 -26.75 -0.10 3.29
C SER A 192 -26.25 1.04 4.18
N SER A 193 -27.11 2.02 4.42
CA SER A 193 -26.83 3.17 5.30
C SER A 193 -26.58 2.73 6.75
N GLY A 194 -25.43 3.12 7.35
CA GLY A 194 -25.27 3.15 8.81
C GLY A 194 -24.23 2.25 9.48
N ALA A 195 -23.33 1.58 8.77
CA ALA A 195 -22.29 0.76 9.41
C ALA A 195 -21.02 1.57 9.75
N GLY A 196 -20.58 1.52 11.02
CA GLY A 196 -19.28 2.01 11.48
C GLY A 196 -18.13 1.08 11.04
N VAL A 197 -16.94 1.66 10.90
CA VAL A 197 -15.81 1.07 10.17
C VAL A 197 -14.64 0.71 11.10
N PHE A 198 -13.91 -0.35 10.77
CA PHE A 198 -12.77 -0.88 11.52
C PHE A 198 -11.42 -0.35 11.00
N GLY A 199 -10.54 0.10 11.91
CA GLY A 199 -9.10 0.32 11.67
C GLY A 199 -8.65 1.78 11.47
N ARG A 200 -7.36 2.05 11.73
CA ARG A 200 -6.69 3.30 11.34
C ARG A 200 -6.30 3.25 9.88
N ALA A 201 -6.33 4.40 9.20
CA ALA A 201 -5.82 4.58 7.85
C ALA A 201 -4.39 4.01 7.73
N THR A 202 -4.15 3.21 6.70
CA THR A 202 -2.89 2.48 6.49
C THR A 202 -1.93 3.24 5.56
N GLY A 203 -2.37 4.34 4.95
CA GLY A 203 -1.60 5.09 3.97
C GLY A 203 -1.45 4.36 2.63
N LEU A 204 -2.32 3.40 2.33
CA LEU A 204 -2.23 2.51 1.16
C LEU A 204 -3.38 2.67 0.15
N GLU A 205 -4.15 3.74 0.24
CA GLU A 205 -5.54 3.77 -0.13
C GLU A 205 -5.96 4.28 -1.58
N LEU A 206 -6.61 3.47 -2.46
CA LEU A 206 -7.02 3.81 -3.88
C LEU A 206 -8.51 4.21 -4.19
N PRO A 207 -8.82 5.43 -4.69
CA PRO A 207 -10.19 5.97 -4.75
C PRO A 207 -11.20 5.18 -5.64
N GLU A 208 -12.41 4.98 -5.13
CA GLU A 208 -13.60 4.60 -5.92
C GLU A 208 -14.71 5.65 -5.74
N ALA A 209 -15.03 6.39 -6.81
CA ALA A 209 -16.31 7.11 -6.93
C ALA A 209 -17.41 6.10 -7.34
N LEU A 210 -18.67 6.15 -6.91
CA LEU A 210 -19.45 7.12 -6.14
C LEU A 210 -20.51 6.31 -5.34
N GLY A 211 -20.62 6.58 -4.03
CA GLY A 211 -21.81 6.23 -3.24
C GLY A 211 -21.60 5.33 -2.02
N SER A 212 -21.13 5.93 -0.91
CA SER A 212 -21.38 5.58 0.51
C SER A 212 -20.22 5.02 1.37
N TYR A 213 -19.49 5.97 1.98
CA TYR A 213 -18.94 6.11 3.35
C TYR A 213 -18.00 5.05 4.00
N TRP A 214 -16.71 5.43 4.01
CA TRP A 214 -15.74 5.28 5.10
C TRP A 214 -15.60 6.66 5.78
N PRO A 215 -15.67 6.83 7.12
CA PRO A 215 -15.35 8.12 7.72
C PRO A 215 -13.83 8.24 7.85
N GLY A 216 -13.16 8.89 6.89
CA GLY A 216 -11.75 9.30 7.07
C GLY A 216 -10.82 9.41 5.87
N GLY A 217 -11.21 9.03 4.64
CA GLY A 217 -10.35 9.22 3.45
C GLY A 217 -10.06 7.94 2.69
N GLU A 218 -9.80 8.08 1.39
CA GLU A 218 -10.14 7.08 0.37
C GLU A 218 -9.06 6.00 0.17
N ALA A 219 -9.41 4.75 0.62
CA ALA A 219 -9.25 3.39 -0.01
C ALA A 219 -8.13 2.26 0.19
N LEU A 220 -7.89 1.40 -0.83
CA LEU A 220 -7.45 -0.02 -0.83
C LEU A 220 -7.93 -0.92 0.32
N ALA A 221 -9.06 -1.56 0.06
CA ALA A 221 -9.37 -2.91 0.55
C ALA A 221 -9.88 -3.75 -0.63
N THR A 222 -9.69 -5.08 -0.63
CA THR A 222 -10.59 -6.17 -1.14
C THR A 222 -9.79 -7.51 -1.33
N PRO A 223 -9.54 -8.36 -0.32
CA PRO A 223 -10.20 -9.68 -0.21
C PRO A 223 -11.56 -9.58 0.45
N LEU A 224 -12.62 -9.78 -0.32
CA LEU A 224 -13.70 -8.80 -0.42
C LEU A 224 -14.56 -8.51 0.83
N GLN A 225 -14.73 -7.29 1.31
CA GLN A 225 -13.75 -6.24 1.57
C GLN A 225 -13.31 -6.43 3.02
N LEU A 226 -12.14 -7.06 3.15
CA LEU A 226 -11.62 -7.82 4.27
C LEU A 226 -12.71 -8.61 5.01
N ALA A 227 -13.33 -9.47 4.20
CA ALA A 227 -14.52 -10.29 4.48
C ALA A 227 -15.59 -9.52 5.24
N ARG A 228 -15.93 -8.40 4.59
CA ARG A 228 -16.85 -7.32 4.96
C ARG A 228 -16.98 -7.04 6.43
N ALA A 229 -15.89 -6.44 6.90
CA ALA A 229 -15.70 -5.88 8.22
C ALA A 229 -15.94 -6.95 9.29
N LEU A 230 -15.22 -8.06 9.07
CA LEU A 230 -15.27 -9.25 9.92
C LEU A 230 -16.73 -9.64 10.23
N ALA A 231 -17.55 -9.51 9.16
CA ALA A 231 -19.00 -9.31 9.09
C ALA A 231 -19.81 -9.83 10.26
N ALA A 232 -20.32 -8.98 11.14
CA ALA A 232 -19.96 -7.60 11.39
C ALA A 232 -19.39 -7.61 12.80
N HIS A 233 -18.07 -7.74 12.85
CA HIS A 233 -17.24 -8.10 14.00
C HIS A 233 -17.85 -9.16 14.96
N LEU A 234 -18.62 -10.11 14.42
CA LEU A 234 -19.29 -11.17 15.19
C LEU A 234 -20.45 -10.69 16.12
N CYS A 235 -21.07 -9.54 15.83
CA CYS A 235 -21.97 -8.83 16.74
C CYS A 235 -23.43 -8.68 16.27
N GLY A 236 -23.99 -9.65 15.58
CA GLY A 236 -25.45 -9.79 15.60
C GLY A 236 -26.30 -8.76 14.82
N ARG A 237 -25.77 -7.98 13.85
CA ARG A 237 -26.33 -7.72 12.46
C ARG A 237 -25.90 -6.38 11.82
N PRO A 238 -26.13 -6.17 10.49
CA PRO A 238 -26.20 -7.16 9.41
C PRO A 238 -25.09 -6.95 8.36
N PRO A 239 -24.70 -8.05 7.71
CA PRO A 239 -25.12 -8.15 6.31
C PRO A 239 -26.06 -9.35 6.08
N GLN A 240 -26.91 -9.28 5.06
CA GLN A 240 -27.90 -10.30 4.68
C GLN A 240 -27.28 -11.58 4.06
N TRP A 241 -26.21 -12.11 4.66
CA TRP A 241 -25.45 -13.25 4.16
C TRP A 241 -24.99 -14.12 5.33
N HIS A 242 -25.11 -15.46 5.20
CA HIS A 242 -24.83 -16.41 6.28
C HIS A 242 -23.40 -16.99 6.14
N LEU A 243 -22.57 -16.87 7.18
CA LEU A 243 -21.36 -17.68 7.32
C LEU A 243 -21.78 -19.15 7.50
N LEU A 244 -21.32 -20.04 6.64
CA LEU A 244 -21.69 -21.45 6.73
C LEU A 244 -20.70 -22.23 7.61
N ARG A 245 -21.18 -22.76 8.75
CA ARG A 245 -20.50 -23.74 9.61
C ARG A 245 -20.36 -25.04 8.85
N ARG A 246 -19.16 -25.61 8.90
CA ARG A 246 -18.90 -26.90 8.27
C ARG A 246 -19.20 -28.06 9.22
N THR A 247 -20.49 -28.27 9.52
CA THR A 247 -21.01 -29.55 10.03
C THR A 247 -22.49 -29.68 9.66
N ASN A 248 -22.80 -30.41 8.58
CA ASN A 248 -24.14 -30.81 8.09
C ASN A 248 -25.09 -29.75 7.48
N PRO A 249 -25.93 -30.17 6.49
CA PRO A 249 -26.79 -29.28 5.72
C PRO A 249 -28.08 -28.99 6.49
N GLY A 250 -28.15 -27.84 7.15
CA GLY A 250 -29.37 -27.47 7.88
C GLY A 250 -29.27 -26.15 8.60
N VAL A 251 -29.05 -25.07 7.86
CA VAL A 251 -29.23 -23.66 8.26
C VAL A 251 -28.33 -23.16 9.39
N LEU A 252 -27.80 -21.94 9.22
CA LEU A 252 -26.77 -21.37 10.10
C LEU A 252 -27.12 -20.00 10.67
N VAL A 253 -27.00 -19.93 12.01
CA VAL A 253 -27.29 -18.78 12.87
C VAL A 253 -26.02 -18.45 13.67
N CYS A 254 -25.68 -17.16 13.81
CA CYS A 254 -24.62 -16.68 14.71
C CYS A 254 -24.87 -17.20 16.14
N PRO A 255 -23.92 -17.90 16.79
CA PRO A 255 -24.06 -18.24 18.20
C PRO A 255 -24.07 -16.95 19.05
N ALA A 256 -24.82 -16.95 20.14
CA ALA A 256 -24.79 -15.86 21.12
C ALA A 256 -23.36 -15.69 21.68
N PRO A 257 -22.92 -14.44 21.99
CA PRO A 257 -21.61 -14.19 22.56
C PRO A 257 -21.38 -15.05 23.82
N GLY A 258 -20.26 -15.78 23.88
CA GLY A 258 -19.89 -16.66 25.00
C GLY A 258 -19.92 -18.17 24.75
N LYS A 259 -20.30 -18.65 23.54
CA LYS A 259 -20.14 -20.06 23.13
C LYS A 259 -18.87 -20.26 22.30
N ILE A 260 -18.27 -21.45 22.38
CA ILE A 260 -17.05 -21.88 21.69
C ILE A 260 -17.07 -21.38 20.23
N HIS A 261 -16.17 -20.44 19.90
CA HIS A 261 -16.02 -19.97 18.52
C HIS A 261 -15.50 -21.12 17.67
N GLU A 262 -16.21 -21.42 16.57
CA GLU A 262 -15.64 -22.29 15.56
C GLU A 262 -14.48 -21.59 14.84
N LYS A 263 -13.54 -22.40 14.38
CA LYS A 263 -12.19 -21.96 14.02
C LYS A 263 -12.06 -21.62 12.52
N GLU A 264 -13.02 -22.07 11.72
CA GLU A 264 -12.95 -21.96 10.25
C GLU A 264 -14.35 -21.81 9.63
N TYR A 265 -14.45 -20.91 8.66
CA TYR A 265 -15.67 -20.59 7.94
C TYR A 265 -15.42 -20.61 6.43
N THR A 266 -16.41 -21.04 5.63
CA THR A 266 -16.34 -20.99 4.17
C THR A 266 -17.58 -20.33 3.59
N TYR A 267 -17.37 -19.40 2.68
CA TYR A 267 -18.38 -18.72 1.88
C TYR A 267 -18.25 -19.17 0.43
N GLN A 268 -19.37 -19.30 -0.29
CA GLN A 268 -19.37 -19.69 -1.69
C GLN A 268 -20.42 -18.91 -2.48
N GLU A 269 -20.03 -18.33 -3.62
CA GLU A 269 -20.93 -17.70 -4.58
C GLU A 269 -20.39 -17.91 -6.00
N LYS A 270 -21.26 -18.34 -6.94
CA LYS A 270 -20.96 -18.44 -8.38
C LYS A 270 -19.66 -19.20 -8.70
N GLY A 271 -19.45 -20.35 -8.03
CA GLY A 271 -18.26 -21.17 -8.25
C GLY A 271 -16.96 -20.57 -7.69
N ARG A 272 -17.04 -19.53 -6.86
CA ARG A 272 -15.93 -18.98 -6.09
C ARG A 272 -16.18 -19.19 -4.61
N TRP A 273 -15.11 -19.29 -3.83
CA TRP A 273 -15.21 -19.46 -2.39
C TRP A 273 -14.19 -18.62 -1.64
N LEU A 274 -14.57 -18.18 -0.44
CA LEU A 274 -13.73 -17.47 0.52
C LEU A 274 -13.71 -18.26 1.82
N ARG A 275 -12.52 -18.62 2.29
CA ARG A 275 -12.31 -19.29 3.56
C ARG A 275 -11.70 -18.32 4.56
N VAL A 276 -12.22 -18.34 5.79
CA VAL A 276 -11.73 -17.52 6.91
C VAL A 276 -11.35 -18.46 8.06
N LYS A 277 -10.09 -18.43 8.49
CA LYS A 277 -9.59 -19.19 9.64
C LYS A 277 -9.12 -18.25 10.74
N LEU A 278 -9.62 -18.45 11.96
CA LEU A 278 -9.27 -17.66 13.14
C LEU A 278 -8.06 -18.28 13.86
N ILE A 279 -7.11 -17.45 14.29
CA ILE A 279 -5.81 -17.91 14.82
C ILE A 279 -5.36 -16.98 15.97
N PRO A 280 -4.80 -17.50 17.09
CA PRO A 280 -4.82 -18.90 17.48
C PRO A 280 -6.23 -19.36 17.88
N GLU A 281 -6.46 -20.67 17.86
CA GLU A 281 -7.80 -21.22 17.96
C GLU A 281 -8.52 -20.95 19.30
N LYS A 282 -7.79 -20.85 20.42
CA LYS A 282 -8.38 -20.64 21.76
C LYS A 282 -8.67 -19.17 22.08
N ALA A 283 -7.97 -18.25 21.45
CA ALA A 283 -8.04 -16.82 21.71
C ALA A 283 -7.62 -16.08 20.43
N PRO A 284 -8.52 -15.98 19.44
CA PRO A 284 -8.15 -15.51 18.12
C PRO A 284 -7.67 -14.06 18.15
N ARG A 285 -6.42 -13.85 17.74
CA ARG A 285 -5.77 -12.53 17.61
C ARG A 285 -5.66 -12.12 16.14
N GLY A 286 -5.88 -13.05 15.23
CA GLY A 286 -5.76 -12.85 13.80
C GLY A 286 -6.72 -13.69 12.99
N ALA A 287 -6.79 -13.36 11.71
CA ALA A 287 -7.57 -14.10 10.72
C ALA A 287 -6.77 -14.31 9.43
N LEU A 288 -6.85 -15.53 8.90
CA LEU A 288 -6.34 -15.90 7.58
C LEU A 288 -7.52 -16.00 6.61
N LEU A 289 -7.45 -15.25 5.52
CA LEU A 289 -8.45 -15.23 4.46
C LEU A 289 -7.83 -15.85 3.21
N LEU A 290 -8.51 -16.84 2.62
CA LEU A 290 -8.08 -17.50 1.38
C LEU A 290 -9.23 -17.51 0.38
N LEU A 291 -8.94 -17.15 -0.86
CA LEU A 291 -9.93 -17.10 -1.93
C LEU A 291 -9.57 -18.09 -3.04
N GLY A 292 -10.54 -18.87 -3.50
CA GLY A 292 -10.37 -19.76 -4.64
C GLY A 292 -11.57 -19.83 -5.57
N GLU A 293 -11.41 -20.63 -6.63
CA GLU A 293 -12.44 -21.00 -7.61
C GLU A 293 -12.72 -22.51 -7.52
N GLY A 294 -13.91 -22.91 -8.00
CA GLY A 294 -14.37 -24.29 -7.99
C GLY A 294 -14.88 -24.78 -6.64
N ALA A 295 -14.60 -26.06 -6.35
CA ALA A 295 -14.91 -26.67 -5.06
C ALA A 295 -13.90 -26.20 -3.99
N PRO A 296 -14.32 -25.97 -2.74
CA PRO A 296 -13.44 -25.53 -1.64
C PRO A 296 -12.57 -26.69 -1.11
N THR A 297 -11.80 -27.33 -1.99
CA THR A 297 -10.95 -28.49 -1.70
C THR A 297 -9.54 -28.11 -1.23
N ALA A 298 -9.07 -26.91 -1.58
CA ALA A 298 -7.76 -26.42 -1.15
C ALA A 298 -7.65 -26.48 0.37
N GLN A 299 -6.55 -27.03 0.88
CA GLN A 299 -6.30 -27.07 2.31
C GLN A 299 -5.54 -25.81 2.72
N VAL A 300 -5.75 -25.35 3.95
CA VAL A 300 -4.88 -24.30 4.48
C VAL A 300 -3.50 -24.91 4.70
N PRO A 301 -2.42 -24.37 4.10
CA PRO A 301 -1.10 -24.98 4.26
C PRO A 301 -0.69 -25.00 5.73
N ARG A 302 -0.38 -26.20 6.25
CA ARG A 302 -0.06 -26.38 7.68
C ARG A 302 1.11 -25.52 8.14
N GLY A 303 2.12 -25.35 7.28
CA GLY A 303 3.28 -24.49 7.57
C GLY A 303 2.90 -23.01 7.75
N LEU A 304 1.94 -22.50 6.97
CA LEU A 304 1.45 -21.12 7.14
C LEU A 304 0.69 -20.97 8.46
N VAL A 305 -0.14 -21.96 8.83
CA VAL A 305 -0.86 -21.93 10.11
C VAL A 305 0.12 -21.97 11.28
N ALA A 306 1.10 -22.87 11.25
CA ALA A 306 2.12 -22.97 12.30
C ALA A 306 2.91 -21.65 12.45
N GLN A 307 3.35 -21.05 11.35
CA GLN A 307 4.04 -19.75 11.39
C GLN A 307 3.16 -18.63 11.96
N LEU A 308 1.86 -18.63 11.64
CA LEU A 308 0.90 -17.67 12.19
C LEU A 308 0.65 -17.91 13.68
N GLU A 309 0.55 -19.18 14.09
CA GLU A 309 0.47 -19.56 15.50
C GLU A 309 1.73 -19.16 16.27
N ASP A 310 2.91 -19.34 15.71
CA ASP A 310 4.18 -18.88 16.30
C ASP A 310 4.21 -17.34 16.36
N PHE A 311 3.80 -16.66 15.29
CA PHE A 311 3.74 -15.18 15.25
C PHE A 311 2.85 -14.58 16.35
N TRP A 312 1.76 -15.26 16.71
CA TRP A 312 0.84 -14.82 17.78
C TRP A 312 1.07 -15.50 19.14
N GLY A 313 1.76 -16.65 19.14
CA GLY A 313 1.94 -17.57 20.26
C GLY A 313 3.31 -17.44 20.92
N GLU A 314 4.34 -16.98 20.21
CA GLU A 314 5.37 -16.19 20.87
C GLU A 314 4.63 -15.14 21.67
N LYS A 315 4.90 -15.07 22.97
CA LYS A 315 4.56 -13.91 23.77
C LYS A 315 5.33 -12.71 23.18
N ARG A 316 4.92 -12.21 22.01
CA ARG A 316 4.74 -10.79 21.82
C ARG A 316 3.63 -10.43 22.80
N LEU A 317 4.12 -10.27 24.02
CA LEU A 317 3.61 -9.42 25.05
C LEU A 317 2.73 -8.41 24.34
N MET A 318 1.45 -8.41 24.69
CA MET A 318 0.57 -7.36 24.24
C MET A 318 1.30 -6.01 24.39
N PRO A 319 0.99 -4.98 23.60
CA PRO A 319 1.55 -3.65 23.82
C PRO A 319 1.35 -3.10 25.26
N GLU A 320 0.73 -3.85 26.17
CA GLU A 320 0.95 -3.71 27.61
C GLU A 320 2.43 -3.74 28.05
N GLU A 321 3.35 -4.37 27.31
CA GLU A 321 4.81 -4.30 27.55
C GLU A 321 5.61 -3.41 26.58
N GLU A 322 5.02 -2.94 25.47
CA GLU A 322 5.51 -1.71 24.84
C GLU A 322 5.04 -0.57 25.72
N GLY A 323 5.69 -0.42 26.88
CA GLY A 323 5.34 0.63 27.83
C GLY A 323 5.33 1.99 27.16
N PHE A 324 4.68 2.95 27.81
CA PHE A 324 4.39 4.31 27.41
C PHE A 324 5.29 4.82 26.27
N PRO A 325 4.74 5.18 25.10
CA PRO A 325 5.52 5.40 23.89
C PRO A 325 6.43 6.62 24.02
N ASP A 326 7.50 6.64 23.22
CA ASP A 326 8.32 7.85 23.04
C ASP A 326 7.60 8.83 22.09
N LEU A 327 7.08 9.90 22.67
CA LEU A 327 6.36 10.99 22.02
C LEU A 327 7.29 12.16 21.68
N ARG A 328 8.57 12.12 22.05
CA ARG A 328 9.53 13.20 21.74
C ARG A 328 9.66 13.40 20.23
N GLY A 329 9.71 14.67 19.81
CA GLY A 329 9.78 15.07 18.41
C GLY A 329 8.43 15.02 17.67
N VAL A 330 7.38 14.46 18.27
CA VAL A 330 6.03 14.40 17.70
C VAL A 330 5.30 15.73 17.98
N SER A 331 4.41 16.16 17.08
CA SER A 331 3.55 17.33 17.32
C SER A 331 2.50 17.04 18.41
N LEU A 332 2.00 18.07 19.10
CA LEU A 332 0.93 17.89 20.11
C LEU A 332 -0.25 17.06 19.57
N ARG A 333 -0.71 17.39 18.36
CA ARG A 333 -1.82 16.70 17.72
C ARG A 333 -1.57 15.20 17.56
N ALA A 334 -0.42 14.83 16.99
CA ALA A 334 -0.08 13.43 16.79
C ALA A 334 0.16 12.69 18.12
N ALA A 335 0.70 13.38 19.14
CA ALA A 335 0.84 12.81 20.48
C ALA A 335 -0.53 12.52 21.12
N LEU A 336 -1.50 13.45 21.01
CA LEU A 336 -2.87 13.23 21.49
C LEU A 336 -3.57 12.09 20.76
N GLU A 337 -3.40 11.98 19.44
CA GLU A 337 -3.94 10.87 18.64
C GLU A 337 -3.36 9.52 19.09
N VAL A 338 -2.09 9.46 19.50
CA VAL A 338 -1.47 8.25 20.06
C VAL A 338 -2.01 7.92 21.46
N LEU A 339 -2.25 8.93 22.30
CA LEU A 339 -2.67 8.73 23.70
C LEU A 339 -4.18 8.48 23.88
N GLN A 340 -5.02 8.99 22.97
CA GLN A 340 -6.49 8.91 23.07
C GLN A 340 -7.04 7.48 23.28
N PRO A 341 -6.55 6.44 22.57
CA PRO A 341 -7.07 5.07 22.74
C PRO A 341 -6.81 4.48 24.12
N HIS A 342 -5.84 5.02 24.86
CA HIS A 342 -5.41 4.52 26.17
C HIS A 342 -6.12 5.24 27.34
N GLY A 343 -7.00 6.21 27.07
CA GLY A 343 -7.75 6.92 28.11
C GLY A 343 -6.88 7.68 29.11
N VAL A 344 -5.66 8.05 28.72
CA VAL A 344 -4.72 8.79 29.57
C VAL A 344 -5.09 10.26 29.58
N GLU A 345 -5.19 10.86 30.76
CA GLU A 345 -5.41 12.30 30.92
C GLU A 345 -4.12 13.05 30.56
N VAL A 346 -4.18 13.95 29.58
CA VAL A 346 -2.99 14.64 29.02
C VAL A 346 -2.94 16.09 29.46
N GLU A 347 -1.90 16.44 30.20
CA GLU A 347 -1.51 17.81 30.50
C GLU A 347 -0.39 18.24 29.55
N PHE A 348 -0.43 19.45 29.01
CA PHE A 348 0.64 19.94 28.15
C PHE A 348 0.99 21.41 28.41
N ARG A 349 2.24 21.79 28.13
CA ARG A 349 2.73 23.18 28.22
C ARG A 349 3.57 23.52 26.99
N GLY A 350 3.30 24.68 26.39
CA GLY A 350 3.98 25.19 25.19
C GLY A 350 3.26 24.81 23.89
N PHE A 351 3.90 25.11 22.75
CA PHE A 351 3.39 24.82 21.41
C PHE A 351 4.41 23.99 20.60
N GLY A 352 4.06 23.50 19.41
CA GLY A 352 5.01 22.81 18.53
C GLY A 352 5.19 21.31 18.81
N ARG A 353 6.45 20.88 18.95
CA ARG A 353 6.86 19.47 19.13
C ARG A 353 7.23 19.15 20.57
N VAL A 354 6.89 17.94 21.02
CA VAL A 354 7.21 17.42 22.36
C VAL A 354 8.73 17.31 22.51
N ILE A 355 9.29 17.94 23.53
CA ILE A 355 10.71 17.84 23.91
C ILE A 355 10.91 17.02 25.16
N GLN A 356 9.92 16.97 26.04
CA GLN A 356 9.93 16.16 27.24
C GLN A 356 8.55 15.55 27.48
N GLN A 357 8.55 14.37 28.07
CA GLN A 357 7.33 13.65 28.42
C GLN A 357 7.47 13.02 29.80
N TRP A 358 6.36 12.91 30.49
CA TRP A 358 6.21 12.06 31.67
C TRP A 358 4.90 11.30 31.55
N PRO A 359 4.86 9.99 31.85
CA PRO A 359 5.98 9.16 32.30
C PRO A 359 7.03 8.87 31.21
N ALA A 360 8.18 8.34 31.61
CA ALA A 360 9.28 8.05 30.69
C ALA A 360 8.88 6.98 29.66
N PRO A 361 9.47 6.99 28.44
CA PRO A 361 9.25 5.95 27.46
C PRO A 361 9.47 4.55 28.04
N GLY A 362 8.62 3.58 27.70
CA GLY A 362 8.68 2.21 28.21
C GLY A 362 8.02 1.98 29.58
N THR A 363 7.41 3.01 30.19
CA THR A 363 6.66 2.84 31.45
C THR A 363 5.40 1.98 31.22
N PRO A 364 5.17 0.87 31.96
CA PRO A 364 4.00 0.03 31.72
C PRO A 364 2.68 0.81 31.75
N TRP A 365 1.81 0.62 30.75
CA TRP A 365 0.54 1.35 30.63
C TRP A 365 -0.36 1.22 31.86
N SER A 366 -0.29 0.07 32.55
CA SER A 366 -0.99 -0.18 33.82
C SER A 366 -0.66 0.84 34.93
N ARG A 367 0.48 1.54 34.81
CA ARG A 367 0.92 2.57 35.75
C ARG A 367 0.64 4.00 35.26
N VAL A 368 0.10 4.17 34.06
CA VAL A 368 -0.08 5.48 33.44
C VAL A 368 -1.55 5.88 33.45
N LYS A 369 -1.91 6.76 34.39
CA LYS A 369 -3.23 7.42 34.42
C LYS A 369 -3.19 8.83 33.83
N ARG A 370 -2.03 9.48 33.90
CA ARG A 370 -1.79 10.85 33.46
C ARG A 370 -0.49 10.92 32.67
N CYS A 371 -0.48 11.78 31.67
CA CYS A 371 0.70 12.14 30.91
C CYS A 371 0.91 13.66 30.94
N ARG A 372 2.15 14.09 31.12
CA ARG A 372 2.57 15.48 30.98
C ARG A 372 3.51 15.64 29.79
N LEU A 373 3.17 16.52 28.86
CA LEU A 373 3.99 16.84 27.68
C LEU A 373 4.53 18.27 27.79
N VAL A 374 5.83 18.44 27.59
CA VAL A 374 6.45 19.78 27.43
C VAL A 374 6.84 19.92 25.98
N LEU A 375 6.36 20.98 25.35
CA LEU A 375 6.63 21.29 23.96
C LEU A 375 7.58 22.48 23.83
N ARG A 376 8.32 22.52 22.71
CA ARG A 376 9.25 23.60 22.42
C ARG A 376 8.49 24.83 21.92
N ASP A 377 8.60 25.96 22.61
CA ASP A 377 8.18 27.24 22.03
C ASP A 377 8.96 27.50 20.73
N GLU A 378 8.28 27.36 19.60
CA GLU A 378 8.76 27.79 18.29
C GLU A 378 8.51 29.30 18.19
N THR A 379 9.35 30.09 18.87
CA THR A 379 9.53 31.52 18.58
C THR A 379 10.69 31.72 17.62
#